data_AF-A0A2V8EYN8-F1
#
_entry.id   AF-A0A2V8EYN8-F1
#
_cell.length_a   1.000
_cell.length_b   1.000
_cell.length_c   1.000
_cell.angle_alpha   90.00
_cell.angle_beta   90.00
_cell.angle_gamma   90.00
#
_symmetry.space_group_name_H-M   'P 1'
#
loop_
_entity.id
_entity.type
_entity.pdbx_description
1 polymer ?
#
loop_
_entity_poly.entity_id
_entity_poly.type
_entity_poly.pdbx_seq_one_letter_code
_entity_poly.pdbx_strand_id
1 'polypeptide(L)'
;MQIMLVGSLVVALAQSVAAQNASKLDAPVGGEFRIDNPLGRSPCSFWTAVDQLARRAHVVVGFENTRDCGPGAWSLHPGEGALDLTGMTARQALDQLVALNSTYRWQESDGVVVIRPIAAWDDPTNMLNRPMASFNVTNAHVHEVLHVLLQAVRPSLFYPHTDLQLSSHARRDLRLSSKYIRMIERWEKNGRWTNPSARTLIEAALAACGSLACDGPNDPSSPALIDAPVSVTFPGGTMLDALNAVTRAHQSAVWWVGYLGNAADIELSTLDFWGGHAGISTAPLVLPRTRR
;
A
#
# COMPACT_ATOMS: atom_id res chain seq x y z
N MET A 1 -27.57 53.01 14.72
CA MET A 1 -27.10 52.68 13.35
C MET A 1 -25.96 51.67 13.45
N GLN A 2 -26.26 50.37 13.63
CA GLN A 2 -25.28 49.25 13.60
C GLN A 2 -25.97 47.88 13.80
N ILE A 3 -26.88 47.51 12.89
CA ILE A 3 -27.48 46.16 12.83
C ILE A 3 -27.43 45.71 11.36
N MET A 4 -26.25 45.38 10.83
CA MET A 4 -26.11 44.90 9.43
C MET A 4 -24.82 44.09 9.18
N LEU A 5 -24.34 43.27 10.11
CA LEU A 5 -23.09 42.49 9.89
C LEU A 5 -23.15 41.01 10.33
N VAL A 6 -24.33 40.46 10.64
CA VAL A 6 -24.46 39.04 11.04
C VAL A 6 -24.99 38.15 9.90
N GLY A 7 -25.60 38.72 8.86
CA GLY A 7 -26.23 37.95 7.78
C GLY A 7 -25.28 37.26 6.79
N SER A 8 -24.07 37.79 6.58
CA SER A 8 -23.16 37.26 5.53
C SER A 8 -22.27 36.10 5.97
N LEU A 9 -22.11 35.85 7.28
CA LEU A 9 -21.25 34.76 7.76
C LEU A 9 -21.92 33.38 7.62
N VAL A 10 -23.26 33.33 7.68
CA VAL A 10 -24.01 32.05 7.62
C VAL A 10 -24.05 31.45 6.21
N VAL A 11 -24.02 32.28 5.16
CA VAL A 11 -24.07 31.79 3.76
C VAL A 11 -22.73 31.19 3.32
N ALA A 12 -21.60 31.67 3.83
CA ALA A 12 -20.27 31.13 3.51
C ALA A 12 -20.01 29.75 4.16
N LEU A 13 -20.58 29.48 5.34
CA LEU A 13 -20.48 28.19 6.02
C LEU A 13 -21.37 27.10 5.39
N ALA A 14 -22.45 27.47 4.69
CA ALA A 14 -23.32 26.49 4.05
C ALA A 14 -22.69 25.87 2.77
N GLN A 15 -21.82 26.61 2.06
CA GLN A 15 -21.18 26.12 0.83
C GLN A 15 -19.98 25.20 1.10
N SER A 16 -19.33 25.31 2.26
CA SER A 16 -18.19 24.44 2.61
C SER A 16 -18.60 23.04 3.08
N VAL A 17 -19.85 22.84 3.50
CA VAL A 17 -20.37 21.53 3.93
C VAL A 17 -20.72 20.63 2.73
N ALA A 18 -21.05 21.21 1.57
CA ALA A 18 -21.46 20.47 0.37
C ALA A 18 -20.28 19.97 -0.50
N ALA A 19 -19.04 20.29 -0.14
CA ALA A 19 -17.83 19.84 -0.85
C ALA A 19 -17.05 18.76 -0.07
N GLN A 20 -17.73 17.99 0.79
CA GLN A 20 -17.18 16.71 1.20
C GLN A 20 -17.14 15.83 -0.06
N ASN A 21 -15.95 15.69 -0.64
CA ASN A 21 -15.71 14.79 -1.76
C ASN A 21 -16.37 13.45 -1.44
N ALA A 22 -17.34 13.03 -2.26
CA ALA A 22 -18.00 11.75 -2.09
C ALA A 22 -16.91 10.67 -1.93
N SER A 23 -17.05 9.82 -0.91
CA SER A 23 -16.06 8.79 -0.63
C SER A 23 -15.89 7.92 -1.88
N LYS A 24 -14.64 7.57 -2.21
CA LYS A 24 -14.34 6.64 -3.32
C LYS A 24 -15.06 5.30 -3.12
N LEU A 25 -15.46 4.98 -1.89
CA LEU A 25 -16.18 3.76 -1.55
C LEU A 25 -17.58 3.68 -2.14
N ASP A 26 -18.17 4.82 -2.48
CA ASP A 26 -19.54 4.90 -3.00
C ASP A 26 -19.58 4.90 -4.54
N ALA A 27 -18.41 4.91 -5.19
CA ALA A 27 -18.30 4.66 -6.62
C ALA A 27 -18.55 3.17 -6.92
N PRO A 28 -19.30 2.82 -7.98
CA PRO A 28 -19.41 1.44 -8.44
C PRO A 28 -18.04 0.86 -8.78
N VAL A 29 -17.81 -0.37 -8.35
CA VAL A 29 -16.66 -1.16 -8.80
C VAL A 29 -16.90 -1.48 -10.28
N GLY A 30 -16.01 -0.99 -11.15
CA GLY A 30 -16.23 -1.04 -12.60
C GLY A 30 -16.22 -2.48 -13.16
N GLY A 31 -17.07 -2.73 -14.15
CA GLY A 31 -17.12 -3.98 -14.94
C GLY A 31 -17.60 -5.21 -14.17
N GLU A 32 -17.48 -6.38 -14.82
CA GLU A 32 -17.65 -7.66 -14.13
C GLU A 32 -16.56 -7.80 -13.06
N PHE A 33 -16.97 -8.14 -11.84
CA PHE A 33 -16.04 -8.31 -10.73
C PHE A 33 -16.45 -9.50 -9.88
N ARG A 34 -15.64 -10.56 -9.97
CA ARG A 34 -15.84 -11.81 -9.25
C ARG A 34 -14.57 -12.19 -8.54
N ILE A 35 -14.68 -12.59 -7.29
CA ILE A 35 -13.54 -13.00 -6.46
C ILE A 35 -13.78 -14.38 -5.88
N ASP A 36 -12.72 -15.16 -5.68
CA ASP A 36 -12.85 -16.47 -5.03
C ASP A 36 -13.35 -16.30 -3.58
N ASN A 37 -14.11 -17.27 -3.08
CA ASN A 37 -14.57 -17.22 -1.69
C ASN A 37 -13.35 -17.35 -0.75
N PRO A 38 -12.99 -16.30 0.01
CA PRO A 38 -11.75 -16.30 0.80
C PRO A 38 -11.76 -17.36 1.91
N LEU A 39 -12.92 -17.82 2.37
CA LEU A 39 -13.03 -18.79 3.45
C LEU A 39 -12.92 -20.24 2.97
N GLY A 40 -13.00 -20.50 1.66
CA GLY A 40 -12.94 -21.85 1.11
C GLY A 40 -11.57 -22.51 1.17
N ARG A 41 -10.48 -21.72 1.29
CA ARG A 41 -9.10 -22.23 1.23
C ARG A 41 -8.35 -22.13 2.56
N SER A 42 -8.36 -20.96 3.18
CA SER A 42 -7.64 -20.70 4.42
C SER A 42 -8.15 -19.40 5.06
N PRO A 43 -8.24 -19.30 6.39
CA PRO A 43 -8.53 -18.03 7.07
C PRO A 43 -7.60 -16.88 6.64
N CYS A 44 -6.36 -17.20 6.24
CA CYS A 44 -5.38 -16.20 5.82
C CYS A 44 -5.61 -15.66 4.40
N SER A 45 -6.52 -16.26 3.62
CA SER A 45 -6.87 -15.79 2.27
C SER A 45 -7.85 -14.60 2.27
N PHE A 46 -8.35 -14.19 3.44
CA PHE A 46 -9.25 -13.03 3.55
C PHE A 46 -8.60 -11.73 3.06
N TRP A 47 -7.32 -11.52 3.36
CA TRP A 47 -6.55 -10.38 2.85
C TRP A 47 -6.55 -10.32 1.32
N THR A 48 -6.38 -11.45 0.63
CA THR A 48 -6.35 -11.48 -0.84
C THR A 48 -7.64 -10.94 -1.46
N ALA A 49 -8.79 -11.32 -0.92
CA ALA A 49 -10.08 -10.81 -1.40
C ALA A 49 -10.21 -9.29 -1.20
N VAL A 50 -9.72 -8.79 -0.05
CA VAL A 50 -9.70 -7.36 0.28
C VAL A 50 -8.74 -6.59 -0.64
N ASP A 51 -7.52 -7.10 -0.87
CA ASP A 51 -6.53 -6.50 -1.78
C ASP A 51 -7.04 -6.44 -3.23
N GLN A 52 -7.68 -7.51 -3.72
CA GLN A 52 -8.29 -7.52 -5.06
C GLN A 52 -9.40 -6.46 -5.20
N LEU A 53 -10.26 -6.32 -4.19
CA LEU A 53 -11.27 -5.26 -4.15
C LEU A 53 -10.62 -3.88 -4.11
N ALA A 54 -9.60 -3.68 -3.28
CA ALA A 54 -8.91 -2.40 -3.15
C ALA A 54 -8.28 -1.94 -4.48
N ARG A 55 -7.60 -2.87 -5.19
CA ARG A 55 -7.06 -2.64 -6.54
C ARG A 55 -8.17 -2.28 -7.52
N ARG A 56 -9.28 -3.03 -7.54
CA ARG A 56 -10.36 -2.79 -8.49
C ARG A 56 -11.11 -1.49 -8.24
N ALA A 57 -11.30 -1.12 -6.97
CA ALA A 57 -12.02 0.08 -6.57
C ALA A 57 -11.12 1.32 -6.46
N HIS A 58 -9.80 1.18 -6.64
CA HIS A 58 -8.82 2.26 -6.45
C HIS A 58 -8.94 2.94 -5.07
N VAL A 59 -9.16 2.12 -4.04
CA VAL A 59 -9.24 2.56 -2.64
C VAL A 59 -8.00 2.09 -1.90
N VAL A 60 -7.54 2.95 -1.00
CA VAL A 60 -6.37 2.66 -0.17
C VAL A 60 -6.81 1.86 1.04
N VAL A 61 -6.13 0.76 1.33
CA VAL A 61 -6.52 -0.19 2.36
C VAL A 61 -5.40 -0.49 3.35
N GLY A 62 -5.81 -0.70 4.59
CA GLY A 62 -5.01 -1.19 5.69
C GLY A 62 -5.64 -2.46 6.25
N PHE A 63 -4.86 -3.52 6.47
CA PHE A 63 -5.39 -4.79 6.94
C PHE A 63 -4.58 -5.38 8.09
N GLU A 64 -5.25 -5.72 9.18
CA GLU A 64 -4.65 -6.49 10.26
C GLU A 64 -5.16 -7.93 10.19
N ASN A 65 -4.27 -8.92 10.14
CA ASN A 65 -4.66 -10.32 10.11
C ASN A 65 -4.98 -10.87 11.50
N THR A 66 -5.66 -12.01 11.56
CA THR A 66 -5.78 -12.81 12.79
C THR A 66 -4.45 -13.48 13.13
N ARG A 67 -4.35 -14.04 14.34
CA ARG A 67 -3.19 -14.84 14.73
C ARG A 67 -2.95 -16.01 13.76
N ASP A 68 -1.68 -16.38 13.62
CA ASP A 68 -1.20 -17.50 12.82
C ASP A 68 -1.44 -17.35 11.30
N CYS A 69 -1.64 -16.11 10.86
CA CYS A 69 -1.66 -15.74 9.46
C CYS A 69 -0.51 -14.78 9.15
N GLY A 70 0.50 -15.32 8.47
CA GLY A 70 1.63 -14.58 7.96
C GLY A 70 1.40 -14.05 6.55
N PRO A 71 2.33 -13.24 6.04
CA PRO A 71 2.23 -12.73 4.70
C PRO A 71 2.37 -13.84 3.66
N GLY A 72 1.40 -13.93 2.74
CA GLY A 72 1.46 -14.79 1.57
C GLY A 72 0.88 -14.11 0.34
N ALA A 73 1.67 -14.05 -0.73
CA ALA A 73 1.24 -13.60 -2.04
C ALA A 73 0.39 -14.70 -2.70
N TRP A 74 -0.90 -14.69 -2.39
CA TRP A 74 -1.86 -15.60 -3.04
C TRP A 74 -2.65 -14.79 -4.05
N SER A 75 -2.64 -15.21 -5.32
CA SER A 75 -3.61 -14.75 -6.31
C SER A 75 -4.79 -15.72 -6.31
N LEU A 76 -5.94 -15.26 -5.81
CA LEU A 76 -7.18 -16.02 -5.91
C LEU A 76 -7.73 -15.86 -7.33
N HIS A 77 -7.84 -16.96 -8.06
CA HIS A 77 -8.58 -17.00 -9.33
C HIS A 77 -10.02 -17.40 -9.00
N PRO A 78 -11.05 -16.73 -9.54
CA PRO A 78 -12.43 -17.07 -9.25
C PRO A 78 -12.72 -18.49 -9.70
N GLY A 79 -13.05 -19.36 -8.74
CA GLY A 79 -13.47 -20.73 -8.97
C GLY A 79 -14.98 -20.91 -8.94
N GLU A 80 -15.41 -22.17 -8.87
CA GLU A 80 -16.80 -22.50 -8.59
C GLU A 80 -17.17 -21.99 -7.17
N GLY A 81 -18.24 -21.21 -7.04
CA GLY A 81 -18.60 -20.55 -5.79
C GLY A 81 -17.95 -19.17 -5.55
N ALA A 82 -17.34 -18.57 -6.58
CA ALA A 82 -16.86 -17.19 -6.54
C ALA A 82 -18.00 -16.21 -6.15
N LEU A 83 -17.66 -15.24 -5.31
CA LEU A 83 -18.53 -14.14 -4.94
C LEU A 83 -18.66 -13.18 -6.12
N ASP A 84 -19.88 -12.95 -6.59
CA ASP A 84 -20.17 -11.96 -7.62
C ASP A 84 -20.43 -10.59 -6.96
N LEU A 85 -19.51 -9.67 -7.21
CA LEU A 85 -19.52 -8.30 -6.71
C LEU A 85 -19.82 -7.29 -7.83
N THR A 86 -20.27 -7.76 -8.99
CA THR A 86 -20.54 -6.93 -10.16
C THR A 86 -21.60 -5.87 -9.85
N GLY A 87 -21.28 -4.62 -10.19
CA GLY A 87 -22.18 -3.48 -10.02
C GLY A 87 -22.34 -2.99 -8.57
N MET A 88 -21.67 -3.63 -7.60
CA MET A 88 -21.64 -3.15 -6.22
C MET A 88 -20.70 -1.94 -6.09
N THR A 89 -20.97 -1.07 -5.12
CA THR A 89 -19.97 -0.09 -4.67
C THR A 89 -18.91 -0.79 -3.82
N ALA A 90 -17.73 -0.18 -3.64
CA ALA A 90 -16.71 -0.79 -2.80
C ALA A 90 -17.18 -0.93 -1.34
N ARG A 91 -18.03 -0.01 -0.86
CA ARG A 91 -18.70 -0.11 0.45
C ARG A 91 -19.53 -1.39 0.56
N GLN A 92 -20.42 -1.63 -0.41
CA GLN A 92 -21.28 -2.81 -0.43
C GLN A 92 -20.46 -4.10 -0.55
N ALA A 93 -19.42 -4.09 -1.37
CA ALA A 93 -18.51 -5.23 -1.51
C ALA A 93 -17.78 -5.52 -0.19
N LEU A 94 -17.25 -4.50 0.50
CA LEU A 94 -16.63 -4.65 1.82
C LEU A 94 -17.61 -5.23 2.85
N ASP A 95 -18.85 -4.72 2.88
CA ASP A 95 -19.91 -5.23 3.75
C ASP A 95 -20.17 -6.72 3.52
N GLN A 96 -20.22 -7.15 2.26
CA GLN A 96 -20.35 -8.58 1.94
C GLN A 96 -19.12 -9.40 2.36
N LEU A 97 -17.91 -8.89 2.16
CA LEU A 97 -16.69 -9.61 2.56
C LEU A 97 -16.63 -9.80 4.07
N VAL A 98 -16.89 -8.76 4.87
CA VAL A 98 -16.90 -8.92 6.33
C VAL A 98 -18.09 -9.73 6.83
N ALA A 99 -19.21 -9.79 6.09
CA ALA A 99 -20.32 -10.68 6.41
C ALA A 99 -19.93 -12.16 6.24
N LEU A 100 -19.04 -12.49 5.30
CA LEU A 100 -18.47 -13.83 5.20
C LEU A 100 -17.60 -14.16 6.42
N ASN A 101 -16.76 -13.22 6.86
CA ASN A 101 -15.90 -13.39 8.01
C ASN A 101 -16.20 -12.39 9.13
N SER A 102 -17.20 -12.71 9.94
CA SER A 102 -17.72 -11.84 11.00
C SER A 102 -16.75 -11.59 12.17
N THR A 103 -15.56 -12.19 12.16
CA THR A 103 -14.50 -11.83 13.12
C THR A 103 -13.88 -10.46 12.80
N TYR A 104 -14.11 -9.95 11.60
CA TYR A 104 -13.61 -8.67 11.12
C TYR A 104 -14.70 -7.61 11.11
N ARG A 105 -14.27 -6.36 11.24
CA ARG A 105 -15.05 -5.19 10.83
C ARG A 105 -14.15 -4.24 10.06
N TRP A 106 -14.76 -3.39 9.25
CA TRP A 106 -14.06 -2.36 8.51
C TRP A 106 -14.58 -0.98 8.90
N GLN A 107 -13.72 0.03 8.79
CA GLN A 107 -14.11 1.44 8.89
C GLN A 107 -13.21 2.28 7.98
N GLU A 108 -13.66 3.46 7.57
CA GLU A 108 -12.82 4.45 6.90
C GLU A 108 -12.17 5.36 7.96
N SER A 109 -10.85 5.50 7.93
CA SER A 109 -10.08 6.35 8.84
C SER A 109 -9.11 7.19 8.03
N ASP A 110 -9.30 8.51 8.03
CA ASP A 110 -8.51 9.44 7.23
C ASP A 110 -8.39 9.03 5.75
N GLY A 111 -9.47 8.57 5.12
CA GLY A 111 -9.46 8.15 3.70
C GLY A 111 -8.74 6.82 3.42
N VAL A 112 -8.36 6.07 4.45
CA VAL A 112 -7.88 4.69 4.36
C VAL A 112 -8.99 3.76 4.86
N VAL A 113 -9.33 2.74 4.08
CA VAL A 113 -10.20 1.65 4.55
C VAL A 113 -9.38 0.75 5.46
N VAL A 114 -9.79 0.62 6.71
CA VAL A 114 -9.06 -0.20 7.69
C VAL A 114 -9.92 -1.40 8.07
N ILE A 115 -9.43 -2.61 7.79
CA ILE A 115 -10.06 -3.88 8.13
C ILE A 115 -9.25 -4.55 9.21
N ARG A 116 -9.88 -4.85 10.35
CA ARG A 116 -9.21 -5.46 11.51
C ARG A 116 -10.13 -6.43 12.24
N PRO A 117 -9.59 -7.40 12.98
CA PRO A 117 -10.39 -8.22 13.89
C PRO A 117 -11.15 -7.32 14.87
N ILE A 118 -12.41 -7.64 15.15
CA ILE A 118 -13.27 -6.82 16.03
C ILE A 118 -12.60 -6.60 17.40
N ALA A 119 -11.97 -7.63 17.95
CA ALA A 119 -11.27 -7.57 19.24
C ALA A 119 -10.02 -6.67 19.23
N ALA A 120 -9.41 -6.41 18.06
CA ALA A 120 -8.18 -5.64 17.94
C ALA A 120 -8.40 -4.12 18.11
N TRP A 121 -9.60 -3.64 17.84
CA TRP A 121 -9.87 -2.20 17.83
C TRP A 121 -9.73 -1.54 19.20
N ASP A 122 -10.22 -2.20 20.23
CA ASP A 122 -10.26 -1.66 21.59
C ASP A 122 -9.21 -2.31 22.53
N ASP A 123 -8.39 -3.23 22.00
CA ASP A 123 -7.33 -3.89 22.77
C ASP A 123 -6.09 -2.98 22.90
N PRO A 124 -5.78 -2.44 24.09
CA PRO A 124 -4.63 -1.55 24.28
C PRO A 124 -3.28 -2.27 24.14
N THR A 125 -3.27 -3.61 24.16
CA THR A 125 -2.06 -4.42 23.96
C THR A 125 -1.78 -4.70 22.49
N ASN A 126 -2.77 -4.46 21.63
CA ASN A 126 -2.62 -4.57 20.18
C ASN A 126 -1.53 -3.62 19.68
N MET A 127 -0.65 -4.13 18.82
CA MET A 127 0.48 -3.37 18.31
C MET A 127 0.05 -2.08 17.60
N LEU A 128 -1.03 -2.13 16.82
CA LEU A 128 -1.51 -0.99 16.04
C LEU A 128 -2.14 0.11 16.92
N ASN A 129 -2.56 -0.22 18.14
CA ASN A 129 -3.11 0.75 19.09
C ASN A 129 -2.02 1.38 19.98
N ARG A 130 -0.75 1.00 19.81
CA ARG A 130 0.34 1.53 20.64
C ARG A 130 0.53 3.02 20.40
N PRO A 131 0.75 3.80 21.47
CA PRO A 131 1.03 5.23 21.33
C PRO A 131 2.35 5.45 20.61
N MET A 132 2.38 6.49 19.81
CA MET A 132 3.53 6.86 18.99
C MET A 132 3.81 8.36 19.11
N ALA A 133 5.10 8.69 19.21
CA ALA A 133 5.55 10.08 19.20
C ALA A 133 5.31 10.74 17.84
N SER A 134 5.27 12.07 17.82
CA SER A 134 5.30 12.83 16.58
C SER A 134 6.63 12.62 15.85
N PHE A 135 6.59 12.71 14.52
CA PHE A 135 7.79 12.74 13.70
C PHE A 135 7.55 13.57 12.44
N ASN A 136 8.64 13.97 11.82
CA ASN A 136 8.62 14.60 10.51
C ASN A 136 9.71 13.97 9.65
N VAL A 137 9.31 13.50 8.48
CA VAL A 137 10.21 12.92 7.48
C VAL A 137 9.95 13.61 6.16
N THR A 138 11.01 14.02 5.47
CA THR A 138 10.92 14.77 4.22
C THR A 138 11.72 14.05 3.14
N ASN A 139 11.08 13.78 2.01
CA ASN A 139 11.71 13.18 0.83
C ASN A 139 12.54 11.92 1.16
N ALA A 140 11.95 11.02 1.96
CA ALA A 140 12.59 9.79 2.38
C ALA A 140 11.93 8.59 1.72
N HIS A 141 12.70 7.54 1.52
CA HIS A 141 12.19 6.29 0.99
C HIS A 141 11.27 5.61 2.01
N VAL A 142 10.29 4.83 1.55
CA VAL A 142 9.28 4.21 2.42
C VAL A 142 9.90 3.32 3.51
N HIS A 143 11.00 2.62 3.18
CA HIS A 143 11.71 1.81 4.17
C HIS A 143 12.33 2.65 5.30
N GLU A 144 12.86 3.84 5.01
CA GLU A 144 13.39 4.77 6.01
C GLU A 144 12.26 5.30 6.91
N VAL A 145 11.10 5.60 6.31
CA VAL A 145 9.91 6.05 7.04
C VAL A 145 9.43 4.95 8.00
N LEU A 146 9.47 3.67 7.59
CA LEU A 146 9.12 2.55 8.47
C LEU A 146 10.08 2.43 9.65
N HIS A 147 11.38 2.64 9.45
CA HIS A 147 12.33 2.68 10.57
C HIS A 147 12.00 3.80 11.56
N VAL A 148 11.74 5.02 11.07
CA VAL A 148 11.35 6.16 11.91
C VAL A 148 10.06 5.88 12.68
N LEU A 149 9.06 5.30 12.01
CA LEU A 149 7.79 4.90 12.61
C LEU A 149 8.02 3.90 13.75
N LEU A 150 8.74 2.80 13.50
CA LEU A 150 9.03 1.78 14.51
C LEU A 150 9.83 2.33 15.68
N GLN A 151 10.71 3.30 15.42
CA GLN A 151 11.48 3.99 16.46
C GLN A 151 10.56 4.86 17.34
N ALA A 152 9.57 5.51 16.75
CA ALA A 152 8.64 6.42 17.42
C ALA A 152 7.57 5.72 18.27
N VAL A 153 7.32 4.41 18.06
CA VAL A 153 6.39 3.62 18.88
C VAL A 153 6.84 3.59 20.35
N ARG A 154 5.90 3.56 21.30
CA ARG A 154 6.20 3.51 22.74
C ARG A 154 5.66 2.24 23.39
N PRO A 155 6.52 1.38 23.97
CA PRO A 155 7.98 1.38 23.84
C PRO A 155 8.42 1.11 22.40
N SER A 156 9.65 1.52 22.05
CA SER A 156 10.18 1.37 20.70
C SER A 156 10.10 -0.08 20.24
N LEU A 157 9.59 -0.28 19.04
CA LEU A 157 9.55 -1.58 18.36
C LEU A 157 10.73 -1.75 17.40
N PHE A 158 11.51 -0.68 17.19
CA PHE A 158 12.70 -0.74 16.36
C PHE A 158 13.78 -1.57 17.05
N TYR A 159 14.13 -2.70 16.43
CA TYR A 159 15.35 -3.41 16.76
C TYR A 159 16.43 -3.02 15.74
N PRO A 160 17.57 -2.46 16.18
CA PRO A 160 18.67 -2.15 15.27
C PRO A 160 19.08 -3.42 14.53
N HIS A 161 18.88 -3.42 13.22
CA HIS A 161 19.39 -4.44 12.33
C HIS A 161 20.42 -3.78 11.43
N THR A 162 21.48 -4.52 11.10
CA THR A 162 22.29 -4.13 9.96
C THR A 162 21.40 -4.35 8.76
N ASP A 163 20.94 -3.27 8.13
CA ASP A 163 20.16 -3.37 6.90
C ASP A 163 20.88 -4.33 5.97
N LEU A 164 20.26 -5.48 5.71
CA LEU A 164 20.70 -6.38 4.67
C LEU A 164 20.52 -5.60 3.38
N GLN A 165 21.58 -4.85 3.01
CA GLN A 165 21.73 -4.05 1.79
C GLN A 165 20.49 -4.14 0.91
N LEU A 166 19.61 -3.13 1.02
CA LEU A 166 18.42 -2.83 0.22
C LEU A 166 18.16 -3.83 -0.90
N SER A 167 16.95 -4.41 -0.88
CA SER A 167 16.39 -5.44 -1.77
C SER A 167 17.29 -5.86 -2.94
N SER A 168 17.44 -7.17 -3.15
CA SER A 168 18.13 -7.74 -4.32
C SER A 168 17.69 -7.12 -5.68
N HIS A 169 16.52 -6.45 -5.72
CA HIS A 169 16.01 -5.63 -6.82
C HIS A 169 16.71 -4.26 -6.97
N ALA A 170 16.92 -3.47 -5.91
CA ALA A 170 17.67 -2.20 -5.98
C ALA A 170 19.10 -2.39 -6.51
N ARG A 171 19.74 -3.52 -6.18
CA ARG A 171 21.05 -3.92 -6.74
C ARG A 171 21.00 -4.34 -8.21
N ARG A 172 19.87 -4.86 -8.70
CA ARG A 172 19.70 -5.21 -10.13
C ARG A 172 19.55 -3.95 -10.98
N ASP A 173 18.81 -2.94 -10.53
CA ASP A 173 18.62 -1.69 -11.29
C ASP A 173 19.90 -0.86 -11.40
N LEU A 174 20.72 -0.82 -10.35
CA LEU A 174 22.04 -0.18 -10.41
C LEU A 174 23.04 -0.94 -11.30
N ARG A 175 22.94 -2.28 -11.38
CA ARG A 175 23.80 -3.08 -12.28
C ARG A 175 23.36 -3.04 -13.73
N LEU A 176 22.05 -3.06 -14.02
CA LEU A 176 21.52 -3.03 -15.38
C LEU A 176 21.74 -1.65 -16.01
N SER A 177 21.48 -0.56 -15.27
CA SER A 177 21.82 0.80 -15.72
C SER A 177 23.32 0.99 -15.94
N SER A 178 24.18 0.51 -15.02
CA SER A 178 25.64 0.55 -15.18
C SER A 178 26.18 -0.29 -16.35
N LYS A 179 25.48 -1.35 -16.76
CA LYS A 179 25.88 -2.19 -17.90
C LYS A 179 25.43 -1.57 -19.22
N TYR A 180 24.24 -0.94 -19.24
CA TYR A 180 23.73 -0.19 -20.39
C TYR A 180 24.53 1.10 -20.63
N ILE A 181 24.83 1.87 -19.59
CA ILE A 181 25.66 3.09 -19.67
C ILE A 181 27.06 2.74 -20.18
N ARG A 182 27.72 1.70 -19.62
CA ARG A 182 29.03 1.25 -20.13
C ARG A 182 28.99 0.71 -21.56
N MET A 183 27.86 0.14 -21.98
CA MET A 183 27.67 -0.30 -23.37
C MET A 183 27.54 0.89 -24.32
N ILE A 184 26.79 1.93 -23.93
CA ILE A 184 26.62 3.19 -24.67
C ILE A 184 27.94 3.96 -24.75
N GLU A 185 28.66 4.13 -23.63
CA GLU A 185 29.97 4.78 -23.59
C GLU A 185 31.02 4.04 -24.44
N ARG A 186 30.99 2.70 -24.44
CA ARG A 186 31.88 1.88 -25.28
C ARG A 186 31.52 1.99 -26.77
N TRP A 187 30.25 2.22 -27.11
CA TRP A 187 29.80 2.43 -28.48
C TRP A 187 30.12 3.85 -28.99
N GLU A 188 30.01 4.88 -28.15
CA GLU A 188 30.47 6.25 -28.45
C GLU A 188 31.97 6.31 -28.70
N LYS A 189 32.75 5.70 -27.81
CA LYS A 189 34.23 5.72 -27.91
C LYS A 189 34.76 5.03 -29.17
N ASN A 190 33.97 4.15 -29.78
CA ASN A 190 34.32 3.43 -31.01
C ASN A 190 33.77 4.10 -32.29
N GLY A 191 33.21 5.32 -32.20
CA GLY A 191 32.87 6.13 -33.38
C GLY A 191 31.69 5.62 -34.22
N ARG A 192 30.82 4.76 -33.67
CA ARG A 192 29.68 4.17 -34.42
C ARG A 192 28.45 5.08 -34.56
N TRP A 193 28.52 6.32 -34.09
CA TRP A 193 27.41 7.29 -34.10
C TRP A 193 27.13 7.94 -35.46
N THR A 194 27.97 7.72 -36.47
CA THR A 194 27.79 8.29 -37.81
C THR A 194 26.91 7.45 -38.74
N ASN A 195 26.44 6.27 -38.28
CA ASN A 195 25.54 5.44 -39.07
C ASN A 195 24.07 5.81 -38.75
N PRO A 196 23.34 6.49 -39.65
CA PRO A 196 21.97 6.94 -39.41
C PRO A 196 21.01 5.78 -39.11
N SER A 197 21.27 4.58 -39.64
CA SER A 197 20.47 3.38 -39.37
C SER A 197 20.56 2.92 -37.91
N ALA A 198 21.71 3.10 -37.27
CA ALA A 198 21.92 2.72 -35.87
C ALA A 198 21.22 3.71 -34.91
N ARG A 199 21.19 5.01 -35.27
CA ARG A 199 20.46 6.03 -34.51
C ARG A 199 18.94 5.82 -34.60
N THR A 200 18.41 5.52 -35.79
CA THR A 200 17.00 5.18 -35.96
C THR A 200 16.62 3.90 -35.22
N LEU A 201 17.51 2.89 -35.15
CA LEU A 201 17.28 1.68 -34.36
C LEU A 201 17.32 1.94 -32.83
N ILE A 202 18.14 2.88 -32.36
CA ILE A 202 18.19 3.28 -30.94
C ILE A 202 16.98 4.13 -30.56
N GLU A 203 16.58 5.10 -31.40
CA GLU A 203 15.36 5.88 -31.16
C GLU A 203 14.11 5.01 -31.30
N ALA A 204 14.09 4.02 -32.22
CA ALA A 204 13.05 3.01 -32.28
C ALA A 204 13.07 2.05 -31.08
N ALA A 205 14.24 1.70 -30.53
CA ALA A 205 14.35 0.88 -29.32
C ALA A 205 13.93 1.65 -28.05
N LEU A 206 14.26 2.94 -27.96
CA LEU A 206 13.79 3.83 -26.89
C LEU A 206 12.28 4.11 -27.01
N ALA A 207 11.76 4.26 -28.24
CA ALA A 207 10.33 4.38 -28.49
C ALA A 207 9.57 3.05 -28.28
N ALA A 208 10.20 1.90 -28.55
CA ALA A 208 9.63 0.57 -28.31
C ALA A 208 9.70 0.16 -26.82
N CYS A 209 10.71 0.60 -26.06
CA CYS A 209 10.68 0.57 -24.59
C CYS A 209 9.56 1.46 -24.02
N GLY A 210 9.11 2.47 -24.78
CA GLY A 210 7.96 3.29 -24.44
C GLY A 210 6.61 2.72 -24.88
N SER A 211 6.54 1.67 -25.71
CA SER A 211 5.24 1.23 -26.24
C SER A 211 4.97 -0.26 -26.43
N LEU A 212 5.95 -1.19 -26.52
CA LEU A 212 5.62 -2.57 -26.95
C LEU A 212 6.55 -3.73 -26.50
N ALA A 213 7.41 -3.59 -25.48
CA ALA A 213 8.29 -4.71 -25.08
C ALA A 213 8.71 -4.79 -23.59
N CYS A 214 7.76 -4.66 -22.66
CA CYS A 214 7.92 -5.13 -21.26
C CYS A 214 6.78 -6.06 -20.78
N ASP A 215 5.96 -6.57 -21.70
CA ASP A 215 4.85 -7.48 -21.36
C ASP A 215 5.34 -8.93 -21.14
N GLY A 216 5.70 -9.22 -19.89
CA GLY A 216 6.00 -10.55 -19.30
C GLY A 216 6.30 -10.38 -17.80
N PRO A 217 5.97 -11.35 -16.91
CA PRO A 217 5.29 -11.12 -15.62
C PRO A 217 6.16 -10.55 -14.47
N ASN A 218 7.23 -9.82 -14.75
CA ASN A 218 7.98 -9.06 -13.77
C ASN A 218 8.21 -7.66 -14.32
N ASP A 219 7.25 -6.78 -14.09
CA ASP A 219 7.35 -5.37 -14.39
C ASP A 219 8.43 -4.73 -13.49
N PRO A 220 9.55 -4.24 -14.04
CA PRO A 220 10.60 -3.57 -13.26
C PRO A 220 10.13 -2.24 -12.65
N SER A 221 8.96 -1.71 -13.01
CA SER A 221 8.42 -0.47 -12.46
C SER A 221 7.83 -0.63 -11.06
N SER A 222 7.37 -1.84 -10.68
CA SER A 222 6.63 -2.04 -9.43
C SER A 222 7.48 -1.87 -8.15
N PRO A 223 8.73 -2.40 -8.07
CA PRO A 223 9.62 -2.12 -6.94
C PRO A 223 10.05 -0.65 -6.85
N ALA A 224 10.23 0.02 -8.00
CA ALA A 224 10.56 1.46 -8.03
C ALA A 224 9.39 2.33 -7.57
N LEU A 225 8.15 1.87 -7.77
CA LEU A 225 6.94 2.57 -7.35
C LEU A 225 6.74 2.57 -5.83
N ILE A 226 7.05 1.47 -5.12
CA ILE A 226 6.89 1.41 -3.65
C ILE A 226 8.01 2.14 -2.91
N ASP A 227 9.21 2.23 -3.49
CA ASP A 227 10.34 2.94 -2.88
C ASP A 227 10.38 4.43 -3.28
N ALA A 228 9.29 4.96 -3.85
CA ALA A 228 9.19 6.37 -4.18
C ALA A 228 9.31 7.23 -2.90
N PRO A 229 10.11 8.32 -2.91
CA PRO A 229 10.25 9.17 -1.75
C PRO A 229 8.92 9.81 -1.33
N VAL A 230 8.64 9.78 -0.03
CA VAL A 230 7.46 10.40 0.58
C VAL A 230 7.88 11.44 1.61
N SER A 231 6.96 12.37 1.90
CA SER A 231 7.10 13.31 3.03
C SER A 231 5.89 13.15 3.94
N VAL A 232 6.16 12.95 5.24
CA VAL A 232 5.15 12.65 6.25
C VAL A 232 5.41 13.51 7.49
N THR A 233 4.45 14.38 7.79
CA THR A 233 4.38 15.08 9.09
C THR A 233 3.32 14.37 9.93
N PHE A 234 3.75 13.69 10.99
CA PHE A 234 2.85 12.98 11.90
C PHE A 234 2.81 13.66 13.27
N PRO A 235 1.64 14.16 13.73
CA PRO A 235 1.54 14.96 14.96
C PRO A 235 1.61 14.14 16.27
N GLY A 236 1.64 12.80 16.18
CA GLY A 236 1.44 11.91 17.33
C GLY A 236 0.08 11.21 17.25
N GLY A 237 -0.05 10.07 17.91
CA GLY A 237 -1.26 9.24 17.85
C GLY A 237 -0.94 7.78 18.10
N THR A 238 -1.62 6.89 17.39
CA THR A 238 -1.35 5.44 17.41
C THR A 238 -0.48 5.01 16.23
N MET A 239 0.05 3.79 16.31
CA MET A 239 0.75 3.17 15.18
C MET A 239 -0.16 2.96 13.96
N LEU A 240 -1.46 2.71 14.15
CA LEU A 240 -2.45 2.69 13.07
C LEU A 240 -2.52 4.04 12.34
N ASP A 241 -2.62 5.13 13.09
CA ASP A 241 -2.69 6.48 12.51
C ASP A 241 -1.44 6.81 11.70
N ALA A 242 -0.28 6.34 12.17
CA ALA A 242 0.99 6.46 11.49
C ALA A 242 1.02 5.75 10.14
N LEU A 243 0.63 4.47 10.11
CA LEU A 243 0.60 3.67 8.89
C LEU A 243 -0.38 4.27 7.88
N ASN A 244 -1.54 4.76 8.35
CA ASN A 244 -2.50 5.48 7.52
C ASN A 244 -1.92 6.80 6.96
N ALA A 245 -1.14 7.54 7.76
CA ALA A 245 -0.48 8.77 7.31
C ALA A 245 0.57 8.50 6.23
N VAL A 246 1.43 7.49 6.41
CA VAL A 246 2.43 7.08 5.40
C VAL A 246 1.75 6.66 4.10
N THR A 247 0.72 5.85 4.24
CA THR A 247 -0.04 5.29 3.12
C THR A 247 -0.76 6.37 2.31
N ARG A 248 -1.35 7.37 2.98
CA ARG A 248 -1.88 8.57 2.32
C ARG A 248 -0.81 9.37 1.59
N ALA A 249 0.35 9.58 2.21
CA ALA A 249 1.43 10.33 1.61
C ALA A 249 1.94 9.67 0.33
N HIS A 250 1.94 8.33 0.29
CA HIS A 250 2.30 7.56 -0.90
C HIS A 250 1.17 7.48 -1.96
N GLN A 251 -0.10 7.62 -1.56
CA GLN A 251 -1.31 7.58 -2.39
C GLN A 251 -1.65 6.24 -3.06
N SER A 252 -0.67 5.34 -3.22
CA SER A 252 -0.82 4.02 -3.85
C SER A 252 -0.32 2.87 -2.98
N ALA A 253 0.24 3.17 -1.80
CA ALA A 253 0.64 2.15 -0.85
C ALA A 253 -0.59 1.58 -0.14
N VAL A 254 -0.49 0.33 0.27
CA VAL A 254 -1.35 -0.33 1.25
C VAL A 254 -0.46 -0.88 2.33
N TRP A 255 -1.00 -1.04 3.53
CA TRP A 255 -0.28 -1.71 4.59
C TRP A 255 -1.05 -2.94 5.03
N TRP A 256 -0.31 -3.94 5.49
CA TRP A 256 -0.90 -5.05 6.21
C TRP A 256 -0.02 -5.52 7.34
N VAL A 257 -0.65 -6.15 8.33
CA VAL A 257 0.01 -6.74 9.49
C VAL A 257 -0.36 -8.21 9.58
N GLY A 258 0.64 -9.08 9.53
CA GLY A 258 0.51 -10.51 9.78
C GLY A 258 1.04 -10.90 11.16
N TYR A 259 0.61 -12.05 11.67
CA TYR A 259 1.07 -12.59 12.95
C TYR A 259 1.48 -14.05 12.81
N LEU A 260 2.71 -14.37 13.23
CA LEU A 260 3.23 -15.74 13.30
C LEU A 260 3.71 -16.02 14.73
N GLY A 261 2.93 -16.79 15.48
CA GLY A 261 3.19 -17.02 16.90
C GLY A 261 3.15 -15.73 17.71
N ASN A 262 4.30 -15.32 18.27
CA ASN A 262 4.45 -14.07 19.03
C ASN A 262 5.17 -12.96 18.26
N ALA A 263 5.35 -13.12 16.95
CA ALA A 263 5.90 -12.10 16.08
C ALA A 263 4.80 -11.47 15.23
N ALA A 264 4.90 -10.16 15.02
CA ALA A 264 4.14 -9.44 14.00
C ALA A 264 5.07 -9.13 12.82
N ASP A 265 4.53 -9.15 11.61
CA ASP A 265 5.20 -8.60 10.44
C ASP A 265 4.32 -7.51 9.84
N ILE A 266 4.95 -6.41 9.44
CA ILE A 266 4.30 -5.29 8.78
C ILE A 266 4.88 -5.23 7.38
N GLU A 267 4.01 -5.09 6.40
CA GLU A 267 4.46 -4.82 5.06
C GLU A 267 3.68 -3.66 4.45
N LEU A 268 4.41 -2.84 3.71
CA LEU A 268 3.86 -1.81 2.85
C LEU A 268 4.07 -2.24 1.41
N SER A 269 2.99 -2.35 0.64
CA SER A 269 3.06 -2.75 -0.76
C SER A 269 2.33 -1.75 -1.64
N THR A 270 2.69 -1.65 -2.92
CA THR A 270 1.89 -0.89 -3.87
C THR A 270 0.73 -1.71 -4.40
N LEU A 271 -0.38 -1.02 -4.66
CA LEU A 271 -1.42 -1.52 -5.55
C LEU A 271 -0.89 -1.48 -6.99
N ASP A 272 -0.06 -2.45 -7.39
CA ASP A 272 0.16 -2.65 -8.82
C ASP A 272 -1.12 -3.26 -9.43
N PHE A 273 -1.64 -2.66 -10.48
CA PHE A 273 -2.94 -3.08 -11.03
C PHE A 273 -2.82 -4.32 -11.93
N TRP A 274 -1.61 -4.85 -12.10
CA TRP A 274 -1.27 -5.92 -13.04
C TRP A 274 -0.97 -7.27 -12.38
N GLY A 275 -1.14 -7.38 -11.06
CA GLY A 275 -1.04 -8.65 -10.33
C GLY A 275 0.38 -9.04 -9.93
N GLY A 276 1.32 -8.12 -10.02
CA GLY A 276 2.58 -8.21 -9.30
C GLY A 276 2.36 -7.96 -7.81
N HIS A 277 3.38 -8.30 -7.03
CA HIS A 277 3.42 -7.92 -5.63
C HIS A 277 4.79 -7.32 -5.36
N ALA A 278 4.85 -5.99 -5.29
CA ALA A 278 6.02 -5.25 -4.83
C ALA A 278 5.73 -4.68 -3.45
N GLY A 279 6.38 -5.24 -2.44
CA GLY A 279 6.23 -4.83 -1.06
C GLY A 279 7.56 -4.71 -0.32
N ILE A 280 7.55 -3.90 0.72
CA ILE A 280 8.62 -3.72 1.69
C ILE A 280 8.08 -4.30 3.00
N SER A 281 8.59 -5.47 3.40
CA SER A 281 8.27 -6.09 4.68
C SER A 281 9.30 -5.73 5.74
N THR A 282 8.84 -5.56 6.96
CA THR A 282 9.71 -5.40 8.13
C THR A 282 10.37 -6.73 8.50
N ALA A 283 11.43 -6.68 9.30
CA ALA A 283 11.83 -7.86 10.04
C ALA A 283 10.74 -8.21 11.08
N PRO A 284 10.50 -9.50 11.39
CA PRO A 284 9.51 -9.88 12.39
C PRO A 284 9.70 -9.15 13.73
N LEU A 285 8.67 -8.43 14.16
CA LEU A 285 8.61 -7.68 15.40
C LEU A 285 8.20 -8.62 16.53
N VAL A 286 9.11 -8.92 17.44
CA VAL A 286 8.81 -9.75 18.60
C VAL A 286 7.89 -8.96 19.55
N LEU A 287 6.65 -9.43 19.68
CA LEU A 287 5.70 -8.81 20.59
C LEU A 287 6.01 -9.24 22.04
N PRO A 288 5.93 -8.31 23.01
CA PRO A 288 6.03 -8.65 24.42
C PRO A 288 5.00 -9.73 24.75
N ARG A 289 5.44 -10.81 25.39
CA ARG A 289 4.50 -11.81 25.91
C ARG A 289 3.63 -11.11 26.95
N THR A 290 2.34 -10.98 26.68
CA THR A 290 1.37 -10.76 27.73
C THR A 290 1.43 -11.98 28.64
N ARG A 291 1.97 -11.82 29.86
CA ARG A 291 1.82 -12.85 30.89
C ARG A 291 0.32 -12.98 31.12
N ARG A 292 -0.24 -14.12 30.71
CA ARG A 292 -1.62 -14.49 31.06
C ARG A 292 -1.68 -14.82 32.54
#